data_AF-A0A1B1BCY0-F1
#
_entry.id   AF-A0A1B1BCY0-F1
#
_cell.length_a   1.000
_cell.length_b   1.000
_cell.length_c   1.000
_cell.angle_alpha   90.00
_cell.angle_beta   90.00
_cell.angle_gamma   90.00
#
_symmetry.space_group_name_H-M   'P 1'
#
loop_
_entity.id
_entity.type
_entity.pdbx_description
1 polymer ?
#
loop_
_entity_poly.entity_id
_entity_poly.type
_entity_poly.pdbx_seq_one_letter_code
_entity_poly.pdbx_strand_id
1 'polypeptide(L)'
;MSDLLTYAYAVVRAAGGLQEAAAPLRGVADAPVGLVTDTGVVQLGLVVSHVPAQDFREDALKRHLEDLEWLEAVARAHHGVIEALAERTTVLPLRLATVYLDDQRAREVLSAGRTVFAERLARLSEHVEWGVKIYVEPSEVPAAPAVPAADLTPGRAYLRNRRQQQSVRDTVYQAAQKAAERVETAGRKHAADRVRHRVQQGFLAEAAGSAAGENVVNDAYLVPLNRCDDFLADVTRAADGLDGVRVEATGPWAPYSFAMPPGESGGTAEGAPP
;
A
#
# COMPACT_ATOMS: atom_id res chain seq x y z
N MET A 1 31.44 -20.67 4.05
CA MET A 1 30.91 -19.42 3.46
C MET A 1 29.41 -19.62 3.36
N SER A 2 28.62 -18.73 3.97
CA SER A 2 27.16 -18.79 3.82
C SER A 2 26.85 -18.47 2.35
N ASP A 3 26.02 -19.31 1.74
CA ASP A 3 25.48 -19.07 0.40
C ASP A 3 24.58 -17.83 0.49
N LEU A 4 24.78 -16.84 -0.37
CA LEU A 4 24.07 -15.55 -0.33
C LEU A 4 23.20 -15.39 -1.57
N LEU A 5 22.02 -14.80 -1.38
CA LEU A 5 21.11 -14.42 -2.46
C LEU A 5 21.02 -12.90 -2.57
N THR A 6 20.67 -12.40 -3.74
CA THR A 6 20.50 -10.97 -4.00
C THR A 6 19.05 -10.59 -3.76
N TYR A 7 18.76 -9.96 -2.62
CA TYR A 7 17.45 -9.39 -2.30
C TYR A 7 17.32 -8.01 -2.96
N ALA A 8 16.25 -7.78 -3.72
CA ALA A 8 16.01 -6.54 -4.45
C ALA A 8 14.86 -5.72 -3.86
N TYR A 9 15.10 -4.42 -3.67
CA TYR A 9 14.14 -3.47 -3.07
C TYR A 9 13.40 -2.64 -4.12
N ALA A 10 14.14 -2.03 -5.04
CA ALA A 10 13.58 -1.09 -6.01
C ALA A 10 14.46 -0.98 -7.25
N VAL A 11 13.84 -0.59 -8.36
CA VAL A 11 14.55 -0.11 -9.55
C VAL A 11 14.59 1.42 -9.51
N VAL A 12 15.72 2.00 -9.90
CA VAL A 12 15.98 3.43 -9.88
C VAL A 12 16.74 3.84 -11.15
N ARG A 13 16.72 5.13 -11.48
CA ARG A 13 17.71 5.67 -12.42
C ARG A 13 19.06 5.70 -11.71
N ALA A 14 20.08 5.13 -12.33
CA ALA A 14 21.44 5.20 -11.81
C ALA A 14 21.96 6.62 -12.09
N ALA A 15 21.84 7.49 -11.09
CA ALA A 15 22.40 8.83 -11.08
C ALA A 15 23.64 8.87 -10.17
N GLY A 16 24.56 9.81 -10.43
CA GLY A 16 25.72 10.02 -9.57
C GLY A 16 25.31 10.35 -8.13
N GLY A 17 26.00 9.78 -7.14
CA GLY A 17 25.72 10.01 -5.72
C GLY A 17 24.76 8.99 -5.08
N LEU A 18 24.05 8.18 -5.86
CA LEU A 18 23.05 7.25 -5.31
C LEU A 18 23.70 6.06 -4.58
N GLN A 19 24.84 5.58 -5.08
CA GLN A 19 25.62 4.53 -4.41
C GLN A 19 26.11 5.00 -3.05
N GLU A 20 26.62 6.22 -2.96
CA GLU A 20 27.07 6.86 -1.73
C GLU A 20 25.92 7.10 -0.75
N ALA A 21 24.74 7.47 -1.27
CA ALA A 21 23.54 7.63 -0.46
C ALA A 21 22.97 6.30 0.07
N ALA A 22 23.15 5.20 -0.66
CA ALA A 22 22.73 3.87 -0.24
C ALA A 22 23.69 3.21 0.75
N ALA A 23 24.99 3.51 0.66
CA ALA A 23 26.03 2.93 1.51
C ALA A 23 25.79 2.96 3.04
N PRO A 24 25.22 4.03 3.66
CA PRO A 24 24.92 4.03 5.09
C PRO A 24 23.66 3.23 5.46
N LEU A 25 22.84 2.83 4.49
CA LEU A 25 21.58 2.14 4.74
C LEU A 25 21.83 0.67 5.12
N ARG A 26 20.98 0.18 6.01
CA ARG A 26 20.87 -1.23 6.39
C ARG A 26 19.50 -1.73 5.95
N GLY A 27 19.51 -2.84 5.22
CA GLY A 27 18.31 -3.45 4.68
C GLY A 27 17.89 -4.68 5.46
N VAL A 28 17.20 -5.58 4.77
CA VAL A 28 16.76 -6.87 5.29
C VAL A 28 17.97 -7.68 5.80
N ALA A 29 17.78 -8.37 6.92
CA ALA A 29 18.83 -9.09 7.65
C ALA A 29 20.02 -8.21 8.09
N ASP A 30 19.79 -6.90 8.30
CA ASP A 30 20.81 -5.89 8.63
C ASP A 30 21.96 -5.84 7.60
N ALA A 31 21.69 -6.29 6.38
CA ALA A 31 22.69 -6.34 5.32
C ALA A 31 22.94 -4.93 4.75
N PRO A 32 24.18 -4.60 4.32
CA PRO A 32 24.44 -3.36 3.60
C PRO A 32 23.58 -3.27 2.33
N VAL A 33 23.14 -2.06 2.02
CA VAL A 33 22.44 -1.78 0.76
C VAL A 33 23.45 -1.31 -0.28
N GLY A 34 23.33 -1.82 -1.49
CA GLY A 34 24.14 -1.44 -2.64
C GLY A 34 23.31 -1.35 -3.92
N LEU A 35 23.98 -1.05 -5.03
CA LEU A 35 23.38 -0.92 -6.34
C LEU A 35 24.02 -1.89 -7.34
N VAL A 36 23.17 -2.69 -7.99
CA VAL A 36 23.54 -3.46 -9.19
C VAL A 36 23.11 -2.65 -10.40
N THR A 37 24.09 -2.12 -11.14
CA THR A 37 23.83 -1.31 -12.33
C THR A 37 23.94 -2.12 -13.61
N ASP A 38 23.14 -1.72 -14.60
CA ASP A 38 23.26 -2.17 -15.99
C ASP A 38 24.09 -1.18 -16.82
N THR A 39 24.73 -1.65 -17.90
CA THR A 39 25.60 -0.85 -18.79
C THR A 39 24.88 -0.27 -20.01
N GLY A 40 23.55 -0.20 -19.95
CA GLY A 40 22.71 0.31 -21.03
C GLY A 40 22.79 1.82 -21.26
N VAL A 41 22.21 2.27 -22.39
CA VAL A 41 22.13 3.70 -22.78
C VAL A 41 21.38 4.53 -21.74
N VAL A 42 20.31 3.99 -21.18
CA VAL A 42 19.67 4.51 -19.97
C VAL A 42 20.24 3.73 -18.79
N GLN A 43 21.03 4.40 -17.95
CA GLN A 43 21.62 3.77 -16.78
C GLN A 43 20.52 3.57 -15.73
N LEU A 44 20.13 2.31 -15.54
CA LEU A 44 19.25 1.89 -14.46
C LEU A 44 20.08 1.17 -13.39
N GLY A 45 19.60 1.26 -12.16
CA GLY A 45 20.14 0.54 -11.01
C GLY A 45 19.06 -0.29 -10.34
N LEU A 46 19.46 -1.44 -9.83
CA LEU A 46 18.67 -2.25 -8.91
C LEU A 46 19.28 -2.09 -7.52
N VAL A 47 18.47 -1.64 -6.57
CA VAL A 47 18.87 -1.49 -5.17
C VAL A 47 18.76 -2.85 -4.51
N VAL A 48 19.85 -3.34 -3.93
CA VAL A 48 19.96 -4.70 -3.43
C VAL A 48 20.69 -4.82 -2.10
N SER A 49 20.49 -5.94 -1.42
CA SER A 49 21.32 -6.45 -0.33
C SER A 49 21.59 -7.94 -0.54
N HIS A 50 22.69 -8.45 0.03
CA HIS A 50 22.99 -9.88 0.03
C HIS A 50 22.51 -10.53 1.32
N VAL A 51 21.58 -11.47 1.21
CA VAL A 51 20.90 -12.11 2.36
C VAL A 51 21.21 -13.61 2.43
N PRO A 52 21.17 -14.25 3.61
CA PRO A 52 21.46 -15.67 3.75
C PRO A 52 20.49 -16.56 2.96
N ALA A 53 21.00 -17.42 2.08
CA ALA A 53 20.18 -18.30 1.25
C ALA A 53 19.35 -19.30 2.06
N GLN A 54 19.78 -19.63 3.28
CA GLN A 54 19.04 -20.52 4.19
C GLN A 54 17.68 -19.97 4.61
N ASP A 55 17.52 -18.63 4.66
CA ASP A 55 16.29 -17.99 5.14
C ASP A 55 15.42 -17.52 3.96
N PHE A 56 16.03 -17.23 2.80
CA PHE A 56 15.37 -16.62 1.65
C PHE A 56 15.17 -17.54 0.44
N ARG A 57 15.62 -18.79 0.49
CA ARG A 57 15.22 -19.80 -0.50
C ARG A 57 13.72 -20.10 -0.37
N GLU A 58 13.08 -20.47 -1.47
CA GLU A 58 11.63 -20.59 -1.60
C GLU A 58 10.96 -21.35 -0.44
N ASP A 59 11.46 -22.54 -0.09
CA ASP A 59 10.87 -23.35 0.98
C ASP A 59 11.01 -22.72 2.37
N ALA A 60 12.15 -22.09 2.65
CA ALA A 60 12.38 -21.40 3.92
C ALA A 60 11.55 -20.11 3.99
N LEU A 61 11.53 -19.35 2.90
CA LEU A 61 10.76 -18.12 2.78
C LEU A 61 9.27 -18.38 3.01
N LYS A 62 8.70 -19.44 2.44
CA LYS A 62 7.28 -19.81 2.67
C LYS A 62 6.98 -20.00 4.16
N ARG A 63 7.85 -20.68 4.91
CA ARG A 63 7.68 -20.86 6.36
C ARG A 63 7.85 -19.56 7.13
N HIS A 64 8.83 -18.75 6.76
CA HIS A 64 9.07 -17.45 7.39
C HIS A 64 7.96 -16.44 7.12
N LEU A 65 7.26 -16.52 5.99
CA LEU A 65 6.10 -15.68 5.70
C LEU A 65 4.87 -16.01 6.60
N GLU A 66 4.87 -17.18 7.25
CA GLU A 66 3.87 -17.54 8.27
C GLU A 66 4.26 -17.03 9.67
N ASP A 67 5.52 -16.63 9.86
CA ASP A 67 6.01 -15.99 11.08
C ASP A 67 5.80 -14.47 10.98
N LEU A 68 4.83 -13.98 11.76
CA LEU A 68 4.43 -12.57 11.74
C LEU A 68 5.54 -11.63 12.22
N GLU A 69 6.35 -12.04 13.20
CA GLU A 69 7.43 -11.19 13.73
C GLU A 69 8.55 -11.07 12.71
N TRP A 70 8.93 -12.18 12.08
CA TRP A 70 9.90 -12.17 11.00
C TRP A 70 9.39 -11.36 9.79
N LEU A 71 8.14 -11.57 9.38
CA LEU A 71 7.53 -10.85 8.27
C LEU A 71 7.48 -9.33 8.54
N GLU A 72 7.10 -8.92 9.76
CA GLU A 72 7.10 -7.51 10.15
C GLU A 72 8.51 -6.92 10.07
N ALA A 73 9.52 -7.60 10.61
CA ALA A 73 10.91 -7.16 10.56
C ALA A 73 11.41 -6.98 9.12
N VAL A 74 11.14 -7.96 8.25
CA VAL A 74 11.51 -7.91 6.83
C VAL A 74 10.76 -6.81 6.08
N ALA A 75 9.45 -6.67 6.32
CA ALA A 75 8.64 -5.61 5.72
C ALA A 75 9.12 -4.22 6.13
N ARG A 76 9.40 -4.01 7.42
CA ARG A 76 9.92 -2.76 7.96
C ARG A 76 11.28 -2.40 7.35
N ALA A 77 12.21 -3.35 7.30
CA ALA A 77 13.53 -3.13 6.71
C ALA A 77 13.44 -2.85 5.20
N HIS A 78 12.62 -3.60 4.47
CA HIS A 78 12.37 -3.37 3.05
C HIS A 78 11.80 -1.98 2.79
N HIS A 79 10.79 -1.58 3.57
CA HIS A 79 10.14 -0.30 3.44
C HIS A 79 11.09 0.86 3.76
N GLY A 80 11.85 0.76 4.86
CA GLY A 80 12.80 1.81 5.26
C GLY A 80 13.87 2.10 4.21
N VAL A 81 14.35 1.08 3.48
CA VAL A 81 15.27 1.30 2.35
C VAL A 81 14.59 2.09 1.23
N ILE A 82 13.36 1.73 0.87
CA ILE A 82 12.62 2.38 -0.22
C ILE A 82 12.27 3.82 0.13
N GLU A 83 11.80 4.09 1.35
CA GLU A 83 11.51 5.45 1.81
C GLU A 83 12.75 6.34 1.77
N ALA A 84 13.87 5.86 2.32
CA ALA A 84 15.13 6.60 2.33
C ALA A 84 15.65 6.95 0.92
N LEU A 85 15.33 6.11 -0.08
CA LEU A 85 15.65 6.36 -1.47
C LEU A 85 14.64 7.27 -2.16
N ALA A 86 13.35 7.14 -1.83
CA ALA A 86 12.29 7.98 -2.38
C ALA A 86 12.47 9.47 -2.03
N GLU A 87 13.11 9.78 -0.90
CA GLU A 87 13.52 11.15 -0.55
C GLU A 87 14.56 11.75 -1.50
N ARG A 88 15.27 10.92 -2.27
CA ARG A 88 16.44 11.32 -3.07
C ARG A 88 16.22 11.19 -4.55
N THR A 89 15.39 10.24 -4.97
CA THR A 89 15.16 9.93 -6.38
C THR A 89 13.79 9.28 -6.58
N THR A 90 13.34 9.23 -7.83
CA THR A 90 12.18 8.42 -8.20
C THR A 90 12.54 6.94 -8.08
N VAL A 91 11.76 6.24 -7.26
CA VAL A 91 11.88 4.81 -7.04
C VAL A 91 10.75 4.06 -7.75
N LEU A 92 11.06 2.88 -8.25
CA LEU A 92 10.08 1.88 -8.65
C LEU A 92 10.14 0.73 -7.63
N PRO A 93 9.29 0.76 -6.59
CA PRO A 93 9.30 -0.27 -5.55
C PRO A 93 9.03 -1.65 -6.13
N LEU A 94 9.86 -2.63 -5.75
CA LEU A 94 9.60 -4.04 -6.04
C LEU A 94 8.77 -4.68 -4.93
N ARG A 95 8.18 -5.83 -5.23
CA ARG A 95 7.42 -6.58 -4.22
C ARG A 95 8.35 -7.06 -3.12
N LEU A 96 7.81 -7.13 -1.90
CA LEU A 96 8.49 -7.74 -0.76
C LEU A 96 9.00 -9.14 -1.14
N ALA A 97 10.21 -9.46 -0.70
CA ALA A 97 10.86 -10.74 -0.96
C ALA A 97 11.09 -11.05 -2.45
N THR A 98 11.39 -10.03 -3.25
CA THR A 98 11.95 -10.22 -4.60
C THR A 98 13.43 -10.60 -4.48
N VAL A 99 13.78 -11.86 -4.75
CA VAL A 99 15.12 -12.41 -4.56
C VAL A 99 15.64 -13.05 -5.84
N TYR A 100 16.91 -12.83 -6.15
CA TYR A 100 17.65 -13.45 -7.26
C TYR A 100 18.76 -14.35 -6.72
N LEU A 101 19.19 -15.31 -7.55
CA LEU A 101 20.29 -16.20 -7.21
C LEU A 101 21.59 -15.46 -6.93
N ASP A 102 21.88 -14.42 -7.73
CA ASP A 102 23.05 -13.58 -7.61
C ASP A 102 22.85 -12.23 -8.33
N ASP A 103 23.84 -11.35 -8.23
CA ASP A 103 23.84 -10.03 -8.86
C ASP A 103 23.86 -10.11 -10.39
N GLN A 104 24.40 -11.20 -10.95
CA GLN A 104 24.44 -11.39 -12.39
C GLN A 104 23.04 -11.60 -12.94
N ARG A 105 22.26 -12.48 -12.30
CA ARG A 105 20.87 -12.72 -12.67
C ARG A 105 20.01 -11.48 -12.46
N ALA A 106 20.25 -10.75 -11.38
CA ALA A 106 19.56 -9.49 -11.09
C ALA A 106 19.82 -8.43 -12.20
N ARG A 107 21.07 -8.33 -12.67
CA ARG A 107 21.46 -7.44 -13.77
C ARG A 107 20.84 -7.87 -15.11
N GLU A 108 20.76 -9.17 -15.40
CA GLU A 108 20.11 -9.69 -16.61
C GLU A 108 18.64 -9.29 -16.67
N VAL A 109 17.92 -9.42 -15.55
CA VAL A 109 16.51 -9.01 -15.45
C VAL A 109 16.35 -7.51 -15.64
N LEU A 110 17.22 -6.70 -15.02
CA LEU A 110 17.23 -5.25 -15.18
C LEU A 110 17.47 -4.85 -16.65
N SER A 111 18.42 -5.50 -17.32
CA SER A 111 18.77 -5.24 -18.72
C SER A 111 17.66 -5.65 -19.69
N ALA A 112 17.04 -6.82 -19.46
CA ALA A 112 15.92 -7.31 -20.27
C ALA A 112 14.67 -6.43 -20.13
N GLY A 113 14.39 -5.94 -18.92
CA GLY A 113 13.26 -5.06 -18.62
C GLY A 113 13.51 -3.57 -18.84
N ARG A 114 14.67 -3.16 -19.35
CA ARG A 114 15.16 -1.77 -19.32
C ARG A 114 14.13 -0.74 -19.82
N THR A 115 13.54 -0.98 -20.98
CA THR A 115 12.56 -0.05 -21.57
C THR A 115 11.33 0.10 -20.67
N VAL A 116 10.78 -1.02 -20.19
CA VAL A 116 9.61 -1.04 -19.31
C VAL A 116 9.90 -0.30 -18.00
N PHE A 117 11.04 -0.60 -17.35
CA PHE A 117 11.42 0.08 -16.11
C PHE A 117 11.65 1.58 -16.31
N ALA A 118 12.31 1.98 -17.40
CA ALA A 118 12.56 3.39 -17.71
C ALA A 118 11.26 4.18 -17.94
N GLU A 119 10.31 3.60 -18.67
CA GLU A 119 8.98 4.19 -18.90
C GLU A 119 8.18 4.32 -17.59
N ARG A 120 8.22 3.29 -16.73
CA ARG A 120 7.56 3.33 -15.42
C ARG A 120 8.18 4.40 -14.52
N LEU A 121 9.50 4.44 -14.41
CA LEU A 121 10.19 5.50 -13.66
C LEU A 121 9.87 6.89 -14.19
N ALA A 122 9.77 7.06 -15.52
CA ALA A 122 9.38 8.34 -16.10
C ALA A 122 7.95 8.73 -15.72
N ARG A 123 7.01 7.78 -15.70
CA ARG A 123 5.62 8.00 -15.28
C ARG A 123 5.51 8.40 -13.81
N LEU A 124 6.36 7.84 -12.95
CA LEU A 124 6.35 8.08 -11.50
C LEU A 124 7.16 9.30 -11.07
N SER A 125 7.93 9.88 -12.00
CA SER A 125 8.77 11.04 -11.72
C SER A 125 7.95 12.21 -11.19
N GLU A 126 8.37 12.83 -10.08
CA GLU A 126 7.67 13.94 -9.41
C GLU A 126 6.26 13.62 -8.91
N HIS A 127 5.95 12.35 -8.68
CA HIS A 127 4.70 11.90 -8.09
C HIS A 127 4.94 11.10 -6.81
N VAL A 128 3.95 11.14 -5.92
CA VAL A 128 3.88 10.36 -4.69
C VAL A 128 2.54 9.65 -4.59
N GLU A 129 2.48 8.61 -3.79
CA GLU A 129 1.24 7.88 -3.53
C GLU A 129 0.58 8.35 -2.23
N TRP A 130 -0.72 8.58 -2.30
CA TRP A 130 -1.59 8.80 -1.14
C TRP A 130 -2.62 7.68 -1.05
N GLY A 131 -2.66 7.00 0.08
CA GLY A 131 -3.73 6.06 0.42
C GLY A 131 -4.91 6.81 0.99
N VAL A 132 -6.12 6.56 0.50
CA VAL A 132 -7.36 7.13 1.04
C VAL A 132 -8.31 6.03 1.45
N LYS A 133 -8.73 6.08 2.71
CA LYS A 133 -9.67 5.14 3.30
C LYS A 133 -10.91 5.85 3.79
N ILE A 134 -12.06 5.23 3.60
CA ILE A 134 -13.35 5.71 4.14
C ILE A 134 -13.87 4.67 5.10
N TYR A 135 -14.22 5.11 6.31
CA TYR A 135 -14.75 4.30 7.37
C TYR A 135 -16.17 4.74 7.71
N VAL A 136 -17.05 3.75 7.91
CA VAL A 136 -18.35 3.91 8.55
C VAL A 136 -18.17 3.67 10.04
N GLU A 137 -18.43 4.67 10.86
CA GLU A 137 -18.24 4.56 12.30
C GLU A 137 -19.34 3.70 12.95
N PRO A 138 -19.01 2.92 14.00
CA PRO A 138 -20.03 2.19 14.75
C PRO A 138 -20.96 3.22 15.39
N SER A 139 -22.24 3.18 15.03
CA SER A 139 -23.26 4.02 15.64
C SER A 139 -23.42 3.64 17.12
N GLU A 140 -22.85 4.42 18.04
CA GLU A 140 -23.09 4.34 19.49
C GLU A 140 -24.49 4.83 19.88
N VAL A 141 -25.47 4.90 18.97
CA VAL A 141 -26.85 5.26 19.35
C VAL A 141 -27.29 4.27 20.44
N PRO A 142 -27.40 4.71 21.71
CA PRO A 142 -27.99 3.86 22.73
C PRO A 142 -29.38 3.60 22.22
N ALA A 143 -29.88 2.36 22.34
CA ALA A 143 -31.31 2.13 22.18
C ALA A 143 -32.01 3.24 22.97
N ALA A 144 -32.73 4.13 22.28
CA ALA A 144 -33.36 5.28 22.93
C ALA A 144 -34.07 4.77 24.19
N PRO A 145 -33.99 5.50 25.33
CA PRO A 145 -34.54 4.99 26.59
C PRO A 145 -35.94 4.50 26.30
N ALA A 146 -36.19 3.23 26.64
CA ALA A 146 -37.46 2.58 26.36
C ALA A 146 -38.57 3.50 26.90
N VAL A 147 -39.24 4.22 26.00
CA VAL A 147 -40.51 4.88 26.35
C VAL A 147 -41.36 3.73 26.90
N PRO A 148 -41.90 3.85 28.13
CA PRO A 148 -42.50 2.71 28.81
C PRO A 148 -43.46 2.01 27.86
N ALA A 149 -43.25 0.71 27.70
CA ALA A 149 -43.98 -0.17 26.80
C ALA A 149 -45.42 -0.39 27.28
N ALA A 150 -46.15 0.68 27.60
CA ALA A 150 -47.51 0.61 28.10
C ALA A 150 -48.50 0.25 26.98
N ASP A 151 -48.19 0.58 25.71
CA ASP A 151 -49.15 0.46 24.59
C ASP A 151 -48.68 -0.38 23.39
N LEU A 152 -47.56 -1.10 23.46
CA LEU A 152 -47.05 -1.90 22.33
C LEU A 152 -46.73 -3.35 22.72
N THR A 153 -47.17 -4.30 21.89
CA THR A 153 -46.81 -5.72 22.03
C THR A 153 -45.29 -5.92 21.78
N PRO A 154 -44.62 -6.84 22.49
CA PRO A 154 -43.17 -7.07 22.38
C PRO A 154 -42.66 -7.25 20.94
N GLY A 155 -43.43 -7.91 20.08
CA GLY A 155 -43.09 -8.09 18.65
C GLY A 155 -43.13 -6.79 17.83
N ARG A 156 -44.05 -5.86 18.13
CA ARG A 156 -44.10 -4.54 17.47
C ARG A 156 -42.97 -3.62 17.93
N ALA A 157 -42.61 -3.69 19.21
CA ALA A 157 -41.45 -2.96 19.74
C ALA A 157 -40.13 -3.45 19.10
N TYR A 158 -39.95 -4.77 18.98
CA TYR A 158 -38.80 -5.37 18.29
C TYR A 158 -38.71 -4.96 16.82
N LEU A 159 -39.80 -5.07 16.05
CA LEU A 159 -39.82 -4.69 14.63
C LEU A 159 -39.57 -3.18 14.44
N ARG A 160 -40.06 -2.32 15.34
CA ARG A 160 -39.82 -0.87 15.31
C ARG A 160 -38.34 -0.56 15.57
N ASN A 161 -37.75 -1.14 16.61
CA ASN A 161 -36.33 -0.96 16.92
C ASN A 161 -35.45 -1.45 15.77
N ARG A 162 -35.79 -2.59 15.15
CA ARG A 162 -35.08 -3.12 13.99
C ARG A 162 -35.18 -2.21 12.76
N ARG A 163 -36.35 -1.63 12.48
CA ARG A 163 -36.53 -0.65 11.39
C ARG A 163 -35.76 0.64 11.65
N GLN A 164 -35.74 1.14 12.88
CA GLN A 164 -34.97 2.33 13.25
C GLN A 164 -33.46 2.08 13.11
N GLN A 165 -32.96 0.95 13.58
CA GLN A 165 -31.56 0.54 13.39
C GLN A 165 -31.19 0.42 11.91
N GLN A 166 -32.07 -0.17 11.08
CA GLN A 166 -31.86 -0.26 9.64
C GLN A 166 -31.81 1.14 9.00
N SER A 167 -32.75 2.03 9.33
CA SER A 167 -32.79 3.39 8.79
C SER A 167 -31.56 4.21 9.17
N VAL A 168 -31.03 4.05 10.38
CA VAL A 168 -29.79 4.70 10.81
C VAL A 168 -28.61 4.18 9.99
N ARG A 169 -28.47 2.85 9.86
CA ARG A 169 -27.43 2.24 9.02
C ARG A 169 -27.51 2.72 7.57
N ASP A 170 -28.70 2.71 6.98
CA ASP A 170 -28.92 3.14 5.59
C ASP A 170 -28.50 4.61 5.40
N THR A 171 -28.77 5.47 6.39
CA THR A 171 -28.36 6.89 6.36
C THR A 171 -26.85 7.04 6.39
N VAL A 172 -26.15 6.27 7.23
CA VAL A 172 -24.68 6.33 7.33
C VAL A 172 -24.01 5.77 6.07
N TYR A 173 -24.52 4.68 5.48
CA TYR A 173 -23.99 4.20 4.19
C TYR A 173 -24.26 5.19 3.04
N GLN A 174 -25.38 5.91 3.04
CA GLN A 174 -25.62 6.99 2.08
C GLN A 174 -24.63 8.15 2.29
N ALA A 175 -24.30 8.49 3.53
CA ALA A 175 -23.27 9.48 3.84
C ALA A 175 -21.90 8.99 3.34
N ALA A 176 -21.55 7.72 3.55
CA ALA A 176 -20.29 7.15 3.08
C ALA A 176 -20.18 7.16 1.54
N GLN A 177 -21.28 6.87 0.84
CA GLN A 177 -21.35 6.97 -0.61
C GLN A 177 -21.11 8.41 -1.10
N LYS A 178 -21.72 9.40 -0.45
CA LYS A 178 -21.47 10.82 -0.74
C LYS A 178 -20.02 11.22 -0.48
N ALA A 179 -19.42 10.74 0.61
CA ALA A 179 -18.01 10.95 0.88
C ALA A 179 -17.13 10.34 -0.21
N ALA A 180 -17.42 9.11 -0.65
CA ALA A 180 -16.70 8.44 -1.73
C ALA A 180 -16.77 9.21 -3.06
N GLU A 181 -17.94 9.76 -3.41
CA GLU A 181 -18.11 10.60 -4.61
C GLU A 181 -17.31 11.90 -4.53
N ARG A 182 -17.27 12.54 -3.35
CA ARG A 182 -16.46 13.75 -3.11
C ARG A 182 -14.96 13.46 -3.17
N VAL A 183 -14.51 12.37 -2.54
CA VAL A 183 -13.11 11.90 -2.61
C VAL A 183 -12.72 11.58 -4.05
N GLU A 184 -13.58 10.89 -4.80
CA GLU A 184 -13.32 10.59 -6.21
C GLU A 184 -13.22 11.86 -7.05
N THR A 185 -14.07 12.86 -6.78
CA THR A 185 -14.00 14.17 -7.46
C THR A 185 -12.69 14.89 -7.17
N ALA A 186 -12.25 14.90 -5.90
CA ALA A 186 -10.95 15.44 -5.51
C ALA A 186 -9.79 14.69 -6.18
N GLY A 187 -9.85 13.35 -6.19
CA GLY A 187 -8.89 12.49 -6.87
C GLY A 187 -8.78 12.78 -8.36
N ARG A 188 -9.90 12.86 -9.09
CA ARG A 188 -9.92 13.22 -10.52
C ARG A 188 -9.35 14.60 -10.82
N LYS A 189 -9.48 15.54 -9.87
CA LYS A 189 -9.01 16.92 -10.02
C LYS A 189 -7.49 17.03 -9.86
N HIS A 190 -6.90 16.26 -8.94
CA HIS A 190 -5.51 16.46 -8.52
C HIS A 190 -4.56 15.30 -8.83
N ALA A 191 -5.07 14.07 -8.90
CA ALA A 191 -4.24 12.88 -9.11
C ALA A 191 -4.08 12.57 -10.61
N ALA A 192 -2.90 12.05 -10.96
CA ALA A 192 -2.58 11.56 -12.30
C ALA A 192 -3.16 10.16 -12.56
N ASP A 193 -3.33 9.35 -11.51
CA ASP A 193 -3.90 8.01 -11.59
C ASP A 193 -4.53 7.57 -10.26
N ARG A 194 -5.37 6.53 -10.31
CA ARG A 194 -6.04 5.93 -9.15
C ARG A 194 -6.08 4.41 -9.27
N VAL A 195 -5.76 3.72 -8.18
CA VAL A 195 -5.96 2.27 -8.03
C VAL A 195 -6.93 2.03 -6.88
N ARG A 196 -7.98 1.23 -7.12
CA ARG A 196 -8.87 0.76 -6.06
C ARG A 196 -8.40 -0.59 -5.55
N HIS A 197 -8.09 -0.65 -4.25
CA HIS A 197 -7.73 -1.89 -3.58
C HIS A 197 -8.98 -2.59 -3.05
N ARG A 198 -8.86 -3.90 -2.82
CA ARG A 198 -9.89 -4.63 -2.09
C ARG A 198 -9.94 -4.09 -0.66
N VAL A 199 -11.14 -3.80 -0.20
CA VAL A 199 -11.41 -3.57 1.22
C VAL A 199 -11.13 -4.89 1.93
N GLN A 200 -10.16 -4.91 2.84
CA GLN A 200 -9.86 -6.11 3.63
C GLN A 200 -11.00 -6.32 4.64
N GLN A 201 -11.77 -7.39 4.46
CA GLN A 201 -12.74 -7.88 5.44
C GLN A 201 -12.11 -9.07 6.16
N GLY A 202 -11.87 -8.98 7.47
CA GLY A 202 -11.33 -10.12 8.25
C GLY A 202 -10.57 -9.73 9.53
N PHE A 203 -10.00 -10.75 10.20
CA PHE A 203 -9.38 -10.73 11.54
C PHE A 203 -8.36 -9.60 11.80
N LEU A 204 -7.69 -9.08 10.76
CA LEU A 204 -6.78 -7.92 10.88
C LEU A 204 -7.53 -6.58 11.09
N ALA A 205 -8.74 -6.45 10.56
CA ALA A 205 -9.64 -5.34 10.89
C ALA A 205 -10.22 -5.47 12.31
N GLU A 206 -10.34 -6.69 12.83
CA GLU A 206 -10.73 -6.95 14.23
C GLU A 206 -9.57 -6.68 15.20
N ALA A 207 -8.33 -7.00 14.80
CA ALA A 207 -7.10 -6.73 15.57
C ALA A 207 -6.75 -5.24 15.63
N ALA A 208 -7.08 -4.45 14.60
CA ALA A 208 -7.05 -2.99 14.65
C ALA A 208 -8.15 -2.38 15.55
N GLY A 209 -8.97 -3.23 16.18
CA GLY A 209 -10.01 -2.87 17.11
C GLY A 209 -11.34 -2.61 16.43
N SER A 210 -12.39 -3.25 16.95
CA SER A 210 -13.81 -2.98 16.64
C SER A 210 -14.23 -1.50 16.85
N ALA A 211 -13.34 -0.68 17.44
CA ALA A 211 -13.49 0.76 17.62
C ALA A 211 -13.19 1.59 16.35
N ALA A 212 -12.54 1.02 15.33
CA ALA A 212 -12.09 1.79 14.16
C ALA A 212 -13.16 1.99 13.06
N GLY A 213 -14.32 1.32 13.15
CA GLY A 213 -15.37 1.37 12.12
C GLY A 213 -15.11 0.48 10.91
N GLU A 214 -16.15 0.29 10.08
CA GLU A 214 -16.08 -0.54 8.86
C GLU A 214 -15.42 0.24 7.72
N ASN A 215 -14.27 -0.22 7.23
CA ASN A 215 -13.68 0.32 6.01
C ASN A 215 -14.58 -0.03 4.81
N VAL A 216 -14.98 0.97 4.02
CA VAL A 216 -15.83 0.78 2.82
C VAL A 216 -15.12 1.22 1.53
N VAL A 217 -14.02 1.98 1.64
CA VAL A 217 -13.16 2.37 0.52
C VAL A 217 -11.71 2.27 0.94
N ASN A 218 -10.88 1.74 0.04
CA ASN A 218 -9.43 1.66 0.15
C ASN A 218 -8.83 1.96 -1.23
N ASP A 219 -8.56 3.23 -1.51
CA ASP A 219 -8.01 3.68 -2.78
C ASP A 219 -6.58 4.19 -2.60
N ALA A 220 -5.78 4.09 -3.65
CA ALA A 220 -4.49 4.75 -3.78
C ALA A 220 -4.57 5.78 -4.92
N TYR A 221 -3.97 6.95 -4.72
CA TYR A 221 -3.89 8.04 -5.69
C TYR A 221 -2.44 8.39 -5.98
N LEU A 222 -2.08 8.47 -7.26
CA LEU A 222 -0.77 8.96 -7.69
C LEU A 222 -0.87 10.47 -7.89
N VAL A 223 -0.31 11.25 -6.99
CA VAL A 223 -0.48 12.71 -6.93
C VAL A 223 0.84 13.39 -7.29
N PRO A 224 0.84 14.34 -8.24
CA PRO A 224 2.00 15.20 -8.49
C PRO A 224 2.42 15.92 -7.20
N LEU A 225 3.72 16.04 -6.94
CA LEU A 225 4.24 16.66 -5.71
C LEU A 225 3.67 18.07 -5.48
N ASN A 226 3.52 18.87 -6.55
CA ASN A 226 2.97 20.22 -6.49
C ASN A 226 1.45 20.32 -6.28
N ARG A 227 0.74 19.18 -6.21
CA ARG A 227 -0.72 19.10 -5.98
C ARG A 227 -1.08 18.44 -4.64
N CYS A 228 -0.10 18.00 -3.86
CA CYS A 228 -0.34 17.23 -2.64
C CYS A 228 -1.20 18.00 -1.62
N ASP A 229 -0.88 19.27 -1.35
CA ASP A 229 -1.60 20.08 -0.37
C ASP A 229 -3.08 20.30 -0.78
N ASP A 230 -3.31 20.63 -2.05
CA ASP A 230 -4.65 20.82 -2.60
C ASP A 230 -5.46 19.52 -2.57
N PHE A 231 -4.82 18.38 -2.90
CA PHE A 231 -5.42 17.06 -2.85
C PHE A 231 -5.86 16.70 -1.43
N LEU A 232 -4.95 16.83 -0.45
CA LEU A 232 -5.25 16.55 0.95
C LEU A 232 -6.37 17.43 1.48
N ALA A 233 -6.32 18.72 1.19
CA ALA A 233 -7.35 19.65 1.66
C ALA A 233 -8.73 19.29 1.09
N ASP A 234 -8.83 18.91 -0.18
CA ASP A 234 -10.10 18.51 -0.81
C ASP A 234 -10.58 17.12 -0.31
N VAL A 235 -9.67 16.16 -0.07
CA VAL A 235 -10.00 14.83 0.46
C VAL A 235 -10.47 14.90 1.91
N THR A 236 -9.78 15.66 2.78
CA THR A 236 -10.19 15.81 4.18
C THR A 236 -11.57 16.48 4.29
N ARG A 237 -11.84 17.50 3.45
CA ARG A 237 -13.15 18.16 3.37
C ARG A 237 -14.27 17.27 2.80
N ALA A 238 -13.94 16.11 2.23
CA ALA A 238 -14.95 15.21 1.66
C ALA A 238 -15.95 14.70 2.72
N ALA A 239 -15.51 14.53 3.96
CA ALA A 239 -16.34 14.11 5.10
C ALA A 239 -17.17 15.25 5.72
N ASP A 240 -16.94 16.52 5.35
CA ASP A 240 -17.58 17.65 5.99
C ASP A 240 -19.11 17.59 5.88
N GLY A 241 -19.78 17.69 7.05
CA GLY A 241 -21.23 17.60 7.16
C GLY A 241 -21.82 16.21 6.92
N LEU A 242 -21.01 15.15 6.99
CA LEU A 242 -21.44 13.75 6.87
C LEU A 242 -21.22 13.01 8.20
N ASP A 243 -22.28 12.85 8.98
CA ASP A 243 -22.21 12.18 10.27
C ASP A 243 -21.96 10.67 10.14
N GLY A 244 -21.13 10.11 11.03
CA GLY A 244 -20.81 8.68 11.09
C GLY A 244 -19.86 8.20 9.99
N VAL A 245 -19.18 9.12 9.30
CA VAL A 245 -18.21 8.81 8.24
C VAL A 245 -16.88 9.48 8.54
N ARG A 246 -15.81 8.71 8.42
CA ARG A 246 -14.44 9.19 8.59
C ARG A 246 -13.62 8.92 7.34
N VAL A 247 -12.95 9.95 6.84
CA VAL A 247 -12.02 9.84 5.71
C VAL A 247 -10.60 10.00 6.24
N GLU A 248 -9.74 9.03 5.94
CA GLU A 248 -8.32 9.08 6.27
C GLU A 248 -7.49 9.13 5.00
N ALA A 249 -6.50 10.02 4.97
CA ALA A 249 -5.45 10.03 3.97
C ALA A 249 -4.12 9.68 4.64
N THR A 250 -3.36 8.76 4.07
CA THR A 250 -2.02 8.37 4.55
C THR A 250 -0.98 8.55 3.46
N GLY A 251 0.21 9.03 3.83
CA GLY A 251 1.31 9.31 2.93
C GLY A 251 2.05 10.59 3.31
N PRO A 252 2.86 11.16 2.39
CA PRO A 252 3.13 10.64 1.05
C PRO A 252 3.99 9.37 1.10
N TRP A 253 3.65 8.36 0.30
CA TRP A 253 4.41 7.10 0.19
C TRP A 253 5.14 7.00 -1.14
N ALA A 254 6.14 6.11 -1.20
CA ALA A 254 6.63 5.60 -2.47
C ALA A 254 5.48 4.91 -3.25
N PRO A 255 5.47 4.99 -4.59
CA PRO A 255 4.31 4.61 -5.41
C PRO A 255 4.17 3.10 -5.66
N TYR A 256 4.02 2.31 -4.59
CA TYR A 256 3.87 0.85 -4.64
C TYR A 256 2.71 0.40 -5.52
N SER A 257 1.55 1.04 -5.42
CA SER A 257 0.34 0.66 -6.16
C SER A 257 0.45 0.92 -7.66
N PHE A 258 1.40 1.76 -8.07
CA PHE A 258 1.58 2.21 -9.45
C PHE A 258 2.86 1.66 -10.10
N ALA A 259 3.66 0.91 -9.34
CA ALA A 259 4.96 0.40 -9.77
C ALA A 259 4.83 -0.69 -10.85
N MET A 260 3.87 -1.60 -10.72
CA MET A 260 3.66 -2.70 -11.67
C MET A 260 2.21 -2.71 -12.20
N PRO A 261 1.98 -3.12 -13.46
CA PRO A 261 0.63 -3.19 -14.00
C PRO A 261 -0.24 -4.20 -13.22
N PRO A 262 -1.54 -3.90 -12.98
CA PRO A 262 -2.47 -4.86 -12.40
C PRO A 262 -2.65 -6.04 -13.37
N GLY A 263 -2.11 -7.22 -13.05
CA GLY A 263 -2.19 -8.40 -13.93
C GLY A 263 -1.00 -9.36 -13.85
N GLU A 264 0.18 -8.90 -13.41
CA GLU A 264 1.31 -9.79 -13.04
C GLU A 264 1.21 -10.25 -11.57
N SER A 265 -0.01 -10.27 -11.04
CA SER A 265 -0.34 -10.51 -9.62
C SER A 265 -0.70 -11.97 -9.34
N GLY A 266 -0.33 -12.91 -10.21
CA GLY A 266 -0.77 -14.30 -10.13
C GLY A 266 0.15 -15.31 -10.82
N GLY A 267 1.46 -15.10 -10.77
CA GLY A 267 2.44 -16.07 -11.23
C GLY A 267 3.60 -16.14 -10.26
N THR A 268 3.72 -17.27 -9.57
CA THR A 268 5.03 -17.84 -9.26
C THR A 268 5.89 -17.71 -10.51
N ALA A 269 7.13 -17.27 -10.36
CA ALA A 269 8.12 -17.38 -11.42
C ALA A 269 8.39 -18.87 -11.65
N GLU A 270 7.48 -19.53 -12.36
CA GLU A 270 7.53 -20.92 -12.73
C GLU A 270 7.87 -20.99 -14.22
N GLY A 271 9.03 -21.59 -14.51
CA GLY A 271 9.35 -22.14 -15.83
C GLY A 271 10.07 -21.23 -16.82
N ALA A 272 11.39 -21.24 -16.78
CA ALA A 272 12.17 -21.22 -18.03
C ALA A 272 12.43 -22.70 -18.41
N PRO A 273 11.96 -23.21 -19.57
CA PRO A 273 12.37 -24.52 -20.06
C PRO A 273 13.78 -24.45 -20.67
N PRO A 274 14.46 -25.60 -20.85
CA PRO A 274 15.90 -25.68 -21.18
C PRO A 274 16.30 -25.05 -22.51
#